data_AF-A0AAU6ZAB3-F1
#
_entry.id   AF-A0AAU6ZAB3-F1
#
_cell.length_a   1.000
_cell.length_b   1.000
_cell.length_c   1.000
_cell.angle_alpha   90.00
_cell.angle_beta   90.00
_cell.angle_gamma   90.00
#
_symmetry.space_group_name_H-M   'P 1'
#
loop_
_entity.id
_entity.type
_entity.pdbx_description
1 polymer ?
#
loop_
_entity_poly.entity_id
_entity_poly.type
_entity_poly.pdbx_seq_one_letter_code
_entity_poly.pdbx_strand_id
1 'polypeptide(L)' 'MELELDGVGRLSGEVDFSNEHFLGLRTGDAMYRFFGRNSFEAPVGMTVHDFSGSGDSGAASKAWGGFFEKVYA' A
#
# COMPACT_ATOMS: atom_id res chain seq x y z
N MET A 1 -0.64 11.05 7.26
CA MET A 1 -0.93 11.33 5.84
C MET A 1 -2.34 10.88 5.55
N GLU A 2 -2.99 11.50 4.58
CA GLU A 2 -4.34 11.17 4.14
C GLU A 2 -4.29 10.76 2.67
N LEU A 3 -4.90 9.63 2.32
CA LEU A 3 -4.95 9.12 0.95
C LEU A 3 -6.34 8.56 0.65
N GLU A 4 -6.86 8.82 -0.54
CA GLU A 4 -8.09 8.18 -1.03
C GLU A 4 -7.73 7.04 -1.99
N LEU A 5 -8.25 5.84 -1.73
CA LEU A 5 -8.08 4.67 -2.58
C LEU A 5 -9.42 4.16 -3.08
N ASP A 6 -9.57 4.01 -4.40
CA ASP A 6 -10.81 3.53 -5.00
C ASP A 6 -11.16 2.12 -4.49
N GLY A 7 -12.36 1.95 -3.95
CA GLY A 7 -12.84 0.68 -3.40
C GLY A 7 -12.34 0.34 -1.99
N VAL A 8 -11.45 1.14 -1.41
CA VAL A 8 -11.01 1.03 0.01
C VAL A 8 -11.50 2.23 0.82
N GLY A 9 -11.54 3.41 0.21
CA GLY A 9 -11.90 4.68 0.84
C GLY A 9 -10.69 5.43 1.39
N ARG A 10 -10.97 6.36 2.30
CA ARG A 10 -9.96 7.22 2.92
C ARG A 10 -9.10 6.46 3.93
N LEU A 11 -7.79 6.48 3.71
CA LEU A 11 -6.78 6.00 4.62
C LEU A 11 -6.14 7.17 5.37
N SER A 12 -6.18 7.09 6.70
CA SER A 12 -5.34 7.91 7.58
C SER A 12 -4.25 7.02 8.16
N GLY A 13 -2.99 7.40 7.96
CA GLY A 13 -1.86 6.59 8.40
C GLY A 13 -0.53 7.32 8.38
N GLU A 14 0.52 6.64 8.80
CA GLU A 14 1.88 7.15 8.94
C GLU A 14 2.85 6.33 8.08
N VAL A 15 4.00 6.92 7.75
CA VAL A 15 5.12 6.15 7.19
C VAL A 15 5.79 5.43 8.34
N ASP A 16 5.66 4.10 8.42
CA ASP A 16 6.30 3.30 9.45
C ASP A 16 7.78 3.02 9.12
N PHE A 17 8.12 2.97 7.83
CA PHE A 17 9.46 2.68 7.35
C PHE A 17 9.67 3.27 5.96
N SER A 18 10.86 3.81 5.70
CA SER A 18 11.23 4.27 4.37
C SER A 18 12.73 4.14 4.14
N ASN A 19 13.10 3.45 3.07
CA ASN A 19 14.43 3.51 2.50
C ASN A 19 14.34 3.41 0.97
N GLU A 20 15.48 3.24 0.32
CA GLU A 20 15.56 3.14 -1.15
C GLU A 20 14.66 2.04 -1.73
N HIS A 21 14.60 0.87 -1.08
CA HIS A 21 13.94 -0.32 -1.64
C HIS A 21 12.56 -0.63 -1.03
N PHE A 22 12.24 -0.05 0.12
CA PHE A 22 11.04 -0.37 0.87
C PHE A 22 10.31 0.88 1.37
N LEU A 23 8.99 0.78 1.39
CA LEU A 23 8.11 1.75 2.03
C LEU A 23 7.07 0.98 2.84
N GLY A 24 6.89 1.36 4.09
CA GLY A 24 5.83 0.86 4.97
C GLY A 24 4.87 1.99 5.34
N LEU A 25 3.58 1.76 5.15
CA LEU A 25 2.52 2.64 5.60
C LEU A 25 1.68 1.91 6.63
N ARG A 26 1.44 2.56 7.78
CA ARG A 26 0.64 2.00 8.86
C ARG A 26 -0.58 2.86 9.16
N THR A 27 -1.74 2.22 9.22
CA THR A 27 -2.98 2.81 9.74
C THR A 27 -3.28 2.24 11.13
N GLY A 28 -4.44 2.59 11.71
CA GLY A 28 -4.91 1.94 12.95
C GLY A 28 -5.05 0.42 12.81
N ASP A 29 -5.49 -0.02 11.63
CA ASP A 29 -5.99 -1.38 11.42
C ASP A 29 -5.23 -2.18 10.35
N ALA A 30 -4.28 -1.58 9.65
CA ALA A 30 -3.51 -2.27 8.62
C ALA A 30 -2.09 -1.72 8.47
N MET A 31 -1.20 -2.55 7.92
CA MET A 31 0.11 -2.14 7.43
C MET A 31 0.30 -2.56 5.98
N TYR A 32 0.65 -1.62 5.13
CA TYR A 32 0.95 -1.81 3.72
C TYR A 32 2.46 -1.75 3.52
N ARG A 33 3.05 -2.78 2.94
CA ARG A 33 4.48 -2.82 2.63
C ARG A 33 4.69 -2.89 1.13
N PHE A 34 5.51 -1.99 0.62
CA PHE A 34 5.91 -1.93 -0.78
C PHE A 34 7.39 -2.31 -0.89
N PHE A 35 7.71 -3.20 -1.81
CA PHE A 35 9.02 -3.83 -1.96
C PHE A 35 9.60 -3.57 -3.33
N GLY A 36 10.93 -3.53 -3.39
CA GLY A 36 11.67 -3.44 -4.63
C GLY A 36 11.66 -2.06 -5.24
N ARG A 37 10.54 -1.31 -5.25
CA ARG A 37 10.46 0.09 -5.74
C ARG A 37 11.22 0.29 -7.08
N ASN A 38 11.10 -0.67 -8.00
CA ASN A 38 11.78 -0.77 -9.30
C ASN A 38 13.31 -1.07 -9.27
N SER A 39 13.91 -1.32 -8.12
CA SER A 39 15.34 -1.65 -7.97
C SER A 39 15.72 -3.07 -8.38
N PHE A 40 14.75 -3.97 -8.61
CA PHE A 40 15.01 -5.39 -8.87
C PHE A 40 14.53 -5.87 -10.26
N GLU A 41 14.43 -4.95 -11.23
CA GLU A 41 13.97 -5.25 -12.61
C GLU A 41 12.59 -5.96 -12.65
N ALA A 42 11.80 -5.76 -11.60
CA ALA A 42 10.48 -6.33 -11.41
C ALA A 42 9.50 -5.24 -10.94
N PRO A 43 8.18 -5.44 -11.13
CA PRO A 43 7.18 -4.52 -10.59
C PRO A 43 7.32 -4.34 -9.08
N VAL A 44 6.81 -3.21 -8.57
CA VAL A 44 6.70 -2.99 -7.13
C VAL A 44 5.83 -4.10 -6.52
N GLY A 45 6.45 -4.92 -5.67
CA GLY A 45 5.72 -5.90 -4.88
C GLY A 45 4.99 -5.21 -3.73
N MET A 46 3.85 -5.75 -3.29
CA MET A 46 3.21 -5.26 -2.07
C MET A 46 2.63 -6.38 -1.21
N THR A 47 2.41 -6.08 0.07
CA THR A 47 1.65 -6.93 0.98
C THR A 47 0.81 -6.06 1.91
N VAL A 48 -0.40 -6.52 2.20
CA VAL A 48 -1.27 -5.95 3.22
C VAL A 48 -1.24 -6.87 4.44
N HIS A 49 -0.93 -6.31 5.59
CA HIS A 49 -1.09 -6.94 6.90
C HIS A 49 -2.36 -6.34 7.50
N ASP A 50 -3.47 -7.10 7.46
CA ASP A 50 -4.71 -6.70 8.11
C ASP A 50 -4.65 -7.03 9.61
N PHE A 51 -4.91 -6.04 10.44
CA PHE A 51 -5.04 -6.18 11.90
C PHE A 51 -6.49 -6.12 12.35
N SER A 52 -7.43 -5.69 11.49
CA SER A 52 -8.86 -5.65 11.83
C SER A 52 -9.48 -7.04 11.94
N GLY A 53 -8.93 -8.03 11.23
CA GLY A 53 -9.48 -9.40 11.15
C GLY A 53 -10.70 -9.52 10.24
N SER A 54 -11.09 -8.43 9.57
CA SER A 54 -12.24 -8.38 8.67
C SER A 54 -11.92 -7.75 7.31
N GLY A 55 -10.67 -7.32 7.11
CA GLY A 55 -10.25 -6.62 5.91
C GLY A 55 -10.08 -7.54 4.71
N ASP A 56 -10.40 -7.03 3.52
CA ASP A 56 -10.07 -7.70 2.25
C ASP A 56 -8.71 -7.20 1.73
N SER A 57 -7.67 -7.94 2.10
CA SER A 57 -6.29 -7.65 1.68
C SER A 57 -6.09 -7.76 0.16
N GLY A 58 -6.88 -8.58 -0.53
CA GLY A 58 -6.81 -8.74 -1.98
C GLY A 58 -7.40 -7.53 -2.71
N ALA A 59 -8.59 -7.10 -2.30
CA ALA A 59 -9.22 -5.88 -2.81
C ALA A 59 -8.34 -4.65 -2.52
N ALA A 60 -7.78 -4.54 -1.32
CA ALA A 60 -6.88 -3.45 -0.97
C ALA A 60 -5.61 -3.44 -1.85
N SER A 61 -5.00 -4.60 -2.09
CA SER A 61 -3.83 -4.70 -2.98
C SER A 61 -4.15 -4.26 -4.41
N LYS A 62 -5.33 -4.64 -4.92
CA LYS A 62 -5.81 -4.23 -6.25
C LYS A 62 -6.05 -2.71 -6.33
N ALA A 63 -6.65 -2.13 -5.30
CA ALA A 63 -6.90 -0.69 -5.21
C ALA A 63 -5.59 0.11 -5.25
N TRP A 64 -4.57 -0.33 -4.52
CA TRP A 64 -3.24 0.26 -4.57
C TRP A 64 -2.59 0.15 -5.96
N GLY A 65 -2.75 -1.00 -6.64
CA GLY A 65 -2.30 -1.16 -8.02
C GLY A 65 -2.92 -0.13 -8.96
N GLY A 66 -4.25 0.01 -8.93
CA GLY A 66 -4.96 1.00 -9.75
C GLY A 66 -4.59 2.44 -9.40
N PHE A 67 -4.34 2.74 -8.12
CA PHE A 67 -3.83 4.05 -7.72
C PHE A 67 -2.46 4.35 -8.35
N PHE A 68 -1.52 3.41 -8.31
CA PHE A 68 -0.20 3.62 -8.92
C PHE A 68 -0.27 3.73 -10.44
N GLU A 69 -1.08 2.90 -11.09
CA GLU A 69 -1.32 3.02 -12.54
C GLU A 69 -1.82 4.42 -12.90
N LYS A 70 -2.72 5.01 -12.10
CA LYS A 70 -3.24 6.36 -12.32
C LYS A 70 -2.20 7.46 -12.07
N VAL A 71 -1.40 7.34 -11.01
CA VAL A 71 -0.44 8.38 -10.61
C VAL A 71 0.81 8.41 -11.50
N TYR A 72 1.20 7.26 -12.05
CA TYR A 72 2.39 7.11 -12.89
C TYR A 72 2.09 6.90 -14.40
N ALA A 73 0.84 7.11 -14.83
CA ALA A 73 0.45 7.14 -16.24
C ALA A 73 1.02 8.36 -17.00
#